data_AF-A0A6G3UG33-F1
#
_entry.id   AF-A0A6G3UG33-F1
#
_cell.length_a   1.000
_cell.length_b   1.000
_cell.length_c   1.000
_cell.angle_alpha   90.00
_cell.angle_beta   90.00
_cell.angle_gamma   90.00
#
_symmetry.space_group_name_H-M   'P 1'
#
loop_
_entity.id
_entity.type
_entity.pdbx_description
1 polymer ?
#
loop_
_entity_poly.entity_id
_entity_poly.type
_entity_poly.pdbx_seq_one_letter_code
_entity_poly.pdbx_strand_id
1 'polypeptide(L)'
;MAACGGDDKGSDKAPAASSDAGKDRGKQDATGDTLPDRSKTLATLKNDEGVDMVVYSAKRDSGGFLTVSGDFKNSGGESFTTPVVWSGEEEAVAGTGPSLAAMTLVDSVGKKRYYVLRDTDNRPLTTSNYASSIEPGKILNFFAQFPAPPNTTTKVDLQFPGFPNATIEISG
;
A
#
# COMPACT_ATOMS: atom_id res chain seq x y z
N MET A 1 46.49 16.94 29.29
CA MET A 1 47.73 17.56 28.76
C MET A 1 47.46 17.92 27.30
N ALA A 2 47.72 19.16 26.93
CA ALA A 2 47.67 19.62 25.54
C ALA A 2 49.06 19.45 24.89
N ALA A 3 49.10 19.05 23.62
CA ALA A 3 50.13 19.33 22.60
C ALA A 3 49.62 18.70 21.28
N CYS A 4 49.24 19.41 20.21
CA CYS A 4 49.91 20.37 19.30
C CYS A 4 50.93 19.76 18.31
N GLY A 5 50.70 20.06 17.02
CA GLY A 5 51.70 20.12 15.94
C GLY A 5 51.49 19.07 14.84
N GLY A 6 51.41 19.38 13.54
CA GLY A 6 51.58 20.61 12.78
C GLY A 6 51.58 20.27 11.27
N ASP A 7 51.10 21.20 10.45
CA ASP A 7 51.14 21.20 8.98
C ASP A 7 52.56 21.35 8.40
N ASP A 8 52.88 20.69 7.27
CA ASP A 8 53.07 21.34 5.95
C ASP A 8 53.73 20.41 4.89
N LYS A 9 53.06 20.37 3.72
CA LYS A 9 53.54 20.38 2.32
C LYS A 9 54.71 19.49 1.83
N GLY A 10 54.37 18.65 0.85
CA GLY A 10 55.26 18.22 -0.23
C GLY A 10 54.43 17.76 -1.44
N SER A 11 54.43 18.56 -2.51
CA SER A 11 53.62 18.38 -3.71
C SER A 11 54.21 17.40 -4.73
N ASP A 12 53.30 16.81 -5.50
CA ASP A 12 53.38 16.40 -6.90
C ASP A 12 54.25 15.21 -7.33
N LYS A 13 53.55 14.07 -7.57
CA LYS A 13 53.65 13.31 -8.83
C LYS A 13 52.40 12.45 -9.05
N ALA A 14 51.53 12.91 -9.93
CA ALA A 14 50.73 12.06 -10.82
C ALA A 14 51.43 12.10 -12.21
N PRO A 15 51.20 11.18 -13.17
CA PRO A 15 49.96 10.40 -13.34
C PRO A 15 50.15 8.92 -13.72
N ALA A 16 49.14 8.09 -13.46
CA ALA A 16 48.90 6.88 -14.25
C ALA A 16 47.43 6.44 -14.15
N ALA A 17 46.76 6.59 -15.29
CA ALA A 17 45.65 5.84 -15.87
C ALA A 17 44.71 5.01 -14.97
N SER A 18 43.43 5.34 -15.14
CA SER A 18 42.22 4.63 -14.73
C SER A 18 42.28 3.11 -14.89
N SER A 19 41.75 2.43 -13.88
CA SER A 19 41.12 1.12 -14.03
C SER A 19 39.81 1.19 -13.25
N ASP A 20 38.75 1.49 -13.99
CA ASP A 20 37.37 1.56 -13.54
C ASP A 20 36.92 0.13 -13.20
N ALA A 21 36.81 -0.16 -11.91
CA ALA A 21 36.37 -1.46 -11.41
C ALA A 21 35.12 -1.29 -10.55
N GLY A 22 33.99 -1.69 -11.14
CA GLY A 22 32.89 -2.28 -10.37
C GLY A 22 31.86 -1.31 -9.81
N LYS A 23 31.16 -0.56 -10.68
CA LYS A 23 29.75 -0.23 -10.43
C LYS A 23 28.86 -1.01 -11.38
N ASP A 24 28.80 -2.32 -11.18
CA ASP A 24 27.67 -3.11 -11.61
C ASP A 24 26.67 -3.19 -10.44
N ARG A 25 26.04 -2.05 -10.14
CA ARG A 25 24.75 -2.08 -9.44
C ARG A 25 23.74 -2.27 -10.54
N GLY A 26 23.52 -3.55 -10.85
CA GLY A 26 22.44 -4.02 -11.70
C GLY A 26 21.20 -3.20 -11.38
N LYS A 27 20.82 -2.42 -12.37
CA LYS A 27 19.56 -1.72 -12.43
C LYS A 27 18.53 -2.81 -12.60
N GLN A 28 18.14 -3.41 -11.48
CA GLN A 28 16.99 -4.29 -11.43
C GLN A 28 15.80 -3.35 -11.56
N ASP A 29 15.42 -3.12 -12.82
CA ASP A 29 14.20 -2.44 -13.20
C ASP A 29 13.03 -3.25 -12.62
N ALA A 30 12.68 -2.99 -11.36
CA ALA A 30 11.39 -3.32 -10.78
C ALA A 30 10.34 -2.36 -11.37
N THR A 31 10.19 -2.41 -12.69
CA THR A 31 9.19 -1.64 -13.42
C THR A 31 8.12 -2.61 -13.88
N GLY A 32 7.23 -2.95 -12.96
CA GLY A 32 6.01 -3.70 -13.20
C GLY A 32 5.12 -3.63 -11.96
N ASP A 33 3.96 -2.99 -12.08
CA ASP A 33 2.87 -2.92 -11.07
C ASP A 33 3.12 -2.17 -9.75
N THR A 34 3.61 -0.93 -9.77
CA THR A 34 3.42 -0.02 -8.61
C THR A 34 2.06 0.69 -8.61
N LEU A 35 1.34 0.63 -9.73
CA LEU A 35 0.00 1.19 -9.88
C LEU A 35 -1.01 0.05 -10.08
N PRO A 36 -2.23 0.17 -9.58
CA PRO A 36 -3.26 -0.82 -9.83
C PRO A 36 -3.57 -0.92 -11.33
N ASP A 37 -3.76 -2.16 -11.81
CA ASP A 37 -4.33 -2.41 -13.13
C ASP A 37 -5.78 -1.90 -13.15
N ARG A 38 -6.06 -0.90 -13.98
CA ARG A 38 -7.39 -0.27 -14.12
C ARG A 38 -8.21 -0.82 -15.28
N SER A 39 -7.80 -1.95 -15.86
CA SER A 39 -8.46 -2.56 -17.03
C SER A 39 -9.89 -3.05 -16.74
N LYS A 40 -10.19 -3.41 -15.49
CA LYS A 40 -11.53 -3.82 -15.01
C LYS A 40 -11.90 -2.98 -13.79
N THR A 41 -13.20 -2.75 -13.60
CA THR A 41 -13.76 -2.24 -12.34
C THR A 41 -14.65 -3.32 -11.74
N LEU A 42 -14.35 -3.77 -10.53
CA LEU A 42 -15.17 -4.73 -9.78
C LEU A 42 -16.30 -4.01 -9.01
N ALA A 43 -16.00 -2.86 -8.43
CA ALA A 43 -16.96 -2.06 -7.67
C ALA A 43 -16.54 -0.60 -7.63
N THR A 44 -17.53 0.29 -7.51
CA THR A 44 -17.33 1.70 -7.17
C THR A 44 -18.21 2.03 -5.98
N LEU A 45 -17.61 2.43 -4.87
CA LEU A 45 -18.29 2.76 -3.63
C LEU A 45 -18.11 4.26 -3.37
N LYS A 46 -19.21 4.96 -3.14
CA LYS A 46 -19.20 6.41 -2.88
C LYS A 46 -19.48 6.66 -1.41
N ASN A 47 -18.71 7.52 -0.76
CA ASN A 47 -19.04 8.00 0.58
C ASN A 47 -19.81 9.34 0.53
N ASP A 48 -20.33 9.75 1.67
CA ASP A 48 -21.11 11.00 1.81
C ASP A 48 -20.23 12.26 1.75
N GLU A 49 -18.90 12.11 1.75
CA GLU A 49 -17.92 13.20 1.75
C GLU A 49 -17.31 13.46 0.36
N GLY A 50 -17.84 12.83 -0.69
CA GLY A 50 -17.41 13.06 -2.07
C GLY A 50 -16.17 12.28 -2.51
N VAL A 51 -15.80 11.24 -1.77
CA VAL A 51 -14.74 10.28 -2.15
C VAL A 51 -15.35 9.03 -2.74
N ASP A 52 -14.79 8.61 -3.89
CA ASP A 52 -15.11 7.36 -4.55
C ASP A 52 -13.98 6.35 -4.29
N MET A 53 -14.29 5.20 -3.66
CA MET A 53 -13.42 4.03 -3.66
C MET A 53 -13.73 3.19 -4.89
N VAL A 54 -12.77 3.04 -5.79
CA VAL A 54 -12.88 2.21 -7.00
C VAL A 54 -12.02 0.97 -6.82
N VAL A 55 -12.64 -0.21 -6.83
CA VAL A 55 -11.94 -1.49 -6.70
C VAL A 55 -11.74 -2.07 -8.09
N TYR A 56 -10.50 -2.32 -8.48
CA TYR A 56 -10.17 -2.83 -9.81
C TYR A 56 -9.91 -4.33 -9.83
N SER A 57 -9.32 -4.87 -8.76
CA SER A 57 -8.97 -6.28 -8.68
C SER A 57 -9.03 -6.83 -7.26
N ALA A 58 -9.31 -8.13 -7.17
CA ALA A 58 -9.19 -8.96 -5.98
C ALA A 58 -8.62 -10.30 -6.45
N LYS A 59 -7.30 -10.46 -6.35
CA LYS A 59 -6.57 -11.56 -6.99
C LYS A 59 -5.90 -12.45 -5.95
N ARG A 60 -6.17 -13.76 -6.01
CA ARG A 60 -5.42 -14.78 -5.30
C ARG A 60 -4.04 -14.98 -5.90
N ASP A 61 -3.09 -15.32 -5.06
CA ASP A 61 -1.78 -15.81 -5.48
C ASP A 61 -1.48 -17.21 -4.92
N SER A 62 -0.42 -17.82 -5.45
CA SER A 62 0.06 -19.13 -5.04
C SER A 62 0.69 -19.14 -3.63
N GLY A 63 0.91 -17.97 -3.03
CA GLY A 63 1.37 -17.83 -1.65
C GLY A 63 0.25 -17.99 -0.61
N GLY A 64 -1.01 -18.11 -1.06
CA GLY A 64 -2.16 -18.23 -0.18
C GLY A 64 -2.71 -16.88 0.28
N PHE A 65 -2.43 -15.82 -0.48
CA PHE A 65 -2.95 -14.49 -0.21
C PHE A 65 -3.97 -14.06 -1.24
N LEU A 66 -4.84 -13.14 -0.83
CA LEU A 66 -5.75 -12.39 -1.69
C LEU A 66 -5.36 -10.92 -1.60
N THR A 67 -5.00 -10.31 -2.73
CA THR A 67 -4.68 -8.88 -2.80
C THR A 67 -5.81 -8.13 -3.48
N VAL A 68 -6.37 -7.14 -2.79
CA VAL A 68 -7.36 -6.20 -3.33
C VAL A 68 -6.65 -4.90 -3.68
N SER A 69 -6.87 -4.39 -4.89
CA SER A 69 -6.26 -3.15 -5.36
C SER A 69 -7.28 -2.20 -5.99
N GLY A 70 -7.06 -0.91 -5.81
CA GLY A 70 -8.02 0.12 -6.20
C GLY A 70 -7.49 1.54 -6.03
N ASP A 71 -8.40 2.50 -6.13
CA ASP A 71 -8.16 3.92 -5.94
C ASP A 71 -9.18 4.51 -4.95
N PHE A 72 -8.75 5.44 -4.11
CA PHE A 72 -9.62 6.46 -3.54
C PHE A 72 -9.49 7.73 -4.38
N LYS A 73 -10.59 8.20 -4.95
CA LYS A 73 -10.64 9.43 -5.74
C LYS A 73 -11.47 10.46 -5.00
N ASN A 74 -10.89 11.62 -4.72
CA ASN A 74 -11.67 12.76 -4.25
C ASN A 74 -12.37 13.41 -5.44
N SER A 75 -13.66 13.12 -5.60
CA SER A 75 -14.55 13.68 -6.62
C SER A 75 -15.25 14.97 -6.14
N GLY A 76 -15.05 15.36 -4.89
CA GLY A 76 -15.57 16.58 -4.28
C GLY A 76 -14.77 17.84 -4.63
N GLY A 77 -15.27 19.00 -4.17
CA GLY A 77 -14.65 20.30 -4.38
C GLY A 77 -13.67 20.74 -3.29
N GLU A 78 -13.60 20.00 -2.18
CA GLU A 78 -12.78 20.32 -1.00
C GLU A 78 -11.81 19.18 -0.69
N SER A 79 -10.72 19.49 0.02
CA SER A 79 -9.73 18.48 0.43
C SER A 79 -10.36 17.51 1.43
N PHE A 80 -10.22 16.21 1.17
CA PHE A 80 -10.73 15.16 2.04
C PHE A 80 -9.65 14.75 3.03
N THR A 81 -9.88 14.90 4.33
CA THR A 81 -8.96 14.41 5.37
C THR A 81 -9.24 12.94 5.65
N THR A 82 -8.25 12.07 5.51
CA THR A 82 -8.44 10.62 5.70
C THR A 82 -8.77 10.31 7.16
N PRO A 83 -9.89 9.63 7.47
CA PRO A 83 -10.27 9.28 8.83
C PRO A 83 -9.25 8.38 9.52
N VAL A 84 -8.94 8.66 10.79
CA VAL A 84 -8.03 7.82 11.60
C VAL A 84 -8.54 6.37 11.71
N VAL A 85 -9.86 6.19 11.71
CA VAL A 85 -10.52 4.86 11.76
C VAL A 85 -10.16 3.97 10.57
N TRP A 86 -9.67 4.50 9.45
CA TRP A 86 -9.18 3.69 8.32
C TRP A 86 -8.03 2.76 8.71
N SER A 87 -7.23 3.17 9.71
CA SER A 87 -6.12 2.37 10.24
C SER A 87 -6.57 1.29 11.23
N GLY A 88 -7.86 1.23 11.57
CA GLY A 88 -8.41 0.28 12.53
C GLY A 88 -8.31 0.76 13.98
N GLU A 89 -9.01 0.06 14.87
CA GLU A 89 -9.14 0.43 16.29
C GLU A 89 -8.10 -0.23 17.19
N GLU A 90 -7.32 -1.18 16.65
CA GLU A 90 -6.32 -1.90 17.45
C GLU A 90 -5.07 -1.05 17.66
N GLU A 91 -4.70 -0.84 18.93
CA GLU A 91 -3.58 0.02 19.34
C GLU A 91 -2.25 -0.38 18.67
N ALA A 92 -1.95 -1.68 18.63
CA ALA A 92 -0.73 -2.21 18.02
C ALA A 92 -0.63 -1.89 16.51
N VAL A 93 -1.76 -1.77 15.82
CA VAL A 93 -1.82 -1.39 14.40
C VAL A 93 -1.77 0.12 14.24
N ALA A 94 -2.59 0.85 15.00
CA ALA A 94 -2.67 2.30 14.93
C ALA A 94 -1.31 2.96 15.23
N GLY A 95 -0.50 2.36 16.11
CA GLY A 95 0.86 2.79 16.42
C GLY A 95 1.86 2.66 15.26
N THR A 96 1.52 1.95 14.18
CA THR A 96 2.39 1.81 12.98
C THR A 96 2.22 2.95 11.97
N GLY A 97 1.29 3.87 12.21
CA GLY A 97 0.99 5.03 11.36
C GLY A 97 -0.23 4.82 10.45
N PRO A 98 -0.54 5.81 9.59
CA PRO A 98 -1.68 5.74 8.68
C PRO A 98 -1.61 4.52 7.76
N SER A 99 -2.67 3.73 7.78
CA SER A 99 -2.86 2.52 6.98
C SER A 99 -4.35 2.28 6.70
N LEU A 100 -4.65 1.28 5.87
CA LEU A 100 -6.02 0.87 5.53
C LEU A 100 -6.43 -0.44 6.23
N ALA A 101 -5.88 -0.72 7.40
CA ALA A 101 -6.06 -2.00 8.09
C ALA A 101 -7.50 -2.28 8.54
N ALA A 102 -8.37 -1.27 8.59
CA ALA A 102 -9.79 -1.46 8.89
C ALA A 102 -10.57 -2.13 7.75
N MET A 103 -9.96 -2.34 6.58
CA MET A 103 -10.58 -3.05 5.48
C MET A 103 -10.81 -4.53 5.86
N THR A 104 -12.00 -5.03 5.57
CA THR A 104 -12.34 -6.44 5.81
C THR A 104 -13.07 -7.03 4.62
N LEU A 105 -12.95 -8.34 4.48
CA LEU A 105 -13.69 -9.13 3.50
C LEU A 105 -14.58 -10.13 4.23
N VAL A 106 -15.82 -10.30 3.79
CA VAL A 106 -16.75 -11.26 4.36
C VAL A 106 -17.13 -12.30 3.31
N ASP A 107 -16.82 -13.56 3.60
CA ASP A 107 -17.35 -14.73 2.90
C ASP A 107 -18.58 -15.22 3.65
N SER A 108 -19.76 -14.78 3.20
CA SER A 108 -21.03 -15.13 3.82
C SER A 108 -21.37 -16.62 3.70
N VAL A 109 -20.91 -17.30 2.64
CA VAL A 109 -21.11 -18.74 2.44
C VAL A 109 -20.23 -19.54 3.38
N GLY A 110 -18.95 -19.20 3.44
CA GLY A 110 -17.98 -19.77 4.36
C GLY A 110 -18.15 -19.34 5.82
N LYS A 111 -19.02 -18.34 6.07
CA LYS A 111 -19.25 -17.70 7.39
C LYS A 111 -17.96 -17.19 8.02
N LYS A 112 -17.07 -16.62 7.20
CA LYS A 112 -15.76 -16.11 7.63
C LYS A 112 -15.63 -14.63 7.30
N ARG A 113 -14.98 -13.91 8.22
CA ARG A 113 -14.47 -12.56 8.00
C ARG A 113 -12.95 -12.62 7.95
N TYR A 114 -12.36 -11.95 6.97
CA TYR A 114 -10.92 -11.84 6.75
C TYR A 114 -10.50 -10.39 7.03
N TYR A 115 -9.38 -10.24 7.72
CA TYR A 115 -8.77 -8.96 8.06
C TYR A 115 -7.46 -8.80 7.27
N VAL A 116 -7.01 -7.56 7.09
CA VAL A 116 -5.72 -7.27 6.49
C VAL A 116 -4.61 -7.97 7.27
N LEU A 117 -3.71 -8.64 6.55
CA LEU A 117 -2.55 -9.33 7.12
C LEU A 117 -1.59 -8.33 7.75
N ARG A 118 -0.73 -8.83 8.64
CA ARG A 118 0.31 -8.05 9.30
C ARG A 118 1.64 -8.77 9.22
N ASP A 119 2.72 -8.01 9.23
CA ASP A 119 4.05 -8.56 9.45
C ASP A 119 4.33 -8.82 10.94
N THR A 120 5.56 -9.25 11.25
CA THR A 120 5.99 -9.56 12.62
C THR A 120 6.09 -8.33 13.52
N ASP A 121 6.09 -7.13 12.96
CA ASP A 121 6.15 -5.85 13.66
C ASP A 121 4.75 -5.19 13.77
N ASN A 122 3.69 -5.96 13.51
CA ASN A 122 2.29 -5.52 13.45
C ASN A 122 1.95 -4.52 12.34
N ARG A 123 2.84 -4.30 11.36
CA ARG A 123 2.54 -3.40 10.24
C ARG A 123 1.55 -4.07 9.30
N PRO A 124 0.42 -3.43 8.99
CA PRO A 124 -0.55 -3.97 8.05
C PRO A 124 0.03 -4.07 6.64
N LEU A 125 -0.25 -5.18 5.95
CA LEU A 125 0.14 -5.41 4.56
C LEU A 125 -0.84 -4.71 3.60
N THR A 126 -0.74 -3.39 3.58
CA THR A 126 -1.60 -2.48 2.80
C THR A 126 -0.83 -1.20 2.48
N THR A 127 -1.39 -0.37 1.60
CA THR A 127 -0.91 1.01 1.43
C THR A 127 -0.92 1.73 2.78
N SER A 128 0.24 2.23 3.16
CA SER A 128 0.49 2.91 4.42
C SER A 128 1.33 4.17 4.19
N ASN A 129 1.46 5.00 5.23
CA ASN A 129 2.22 6.26 5.18
C ASN A 129 1.76 7.21 4.06
N TYR A 130 0.49 7.12 3.66
CA TYR A 130 -0.12 8.05 2.72
C TYR A 130 -0.33 9.41 3.38
N ALA A 131 -0.42 10.46 2.56
CA ALA A 131 -0.74 11.80 3.04
C ALA A 131 -2.10 11.81 3.75
N SER A 132 -2.21 12.54 4.86
CA SER A 132 -3.45 12.61 5.65
C SER A 132 -4.61 13.33 4.95
N SER A 133 -4.41 13.83 3.73
CA SER A 133 -5.46 14.41 2.89
C SER A 133 -5.37 13.92 1.44
N ILE A 134 -6.52 13.89 0.77
CA ILE A 134 -6.66 13.72 -0.67
C ILE A 134 -7.24 15.03 -1.21
N GLU A 135 -6.45 15.80 -1.94
CA GLU A 135 -6.90 17.08 -2.53
C GLU A 135 -7.98 16.88 -3.61
N PRO A 136 -8.81 17.89 -3.92
CA PRO A 136 -9.83 17.81 -4.95
C PRO A 136 -9.28 17.28 -6.28
N GLY A 137 -9.96 16.29 -6.85
CA GLY A 137 -9.57 15.64 -8.11
C GLY A 137 -8.32 14.75 -8.02
N LYS A 138 -7.71 14.58 -6.84
CA LYS A 138 -6.57 13.67 -6.64
C LYS A 138 -7.01 12.26 -6.32
N ILE A 139 -6.06 11.36 -6.51
CA ILE A 139 -6.20 9.92 -6.34
C ILE A 139 -5.15 9.44 -5.34
N LEU A 140 -5.59 8.60 -4.40
CA LEU A 140 -4.75 7.76 -3.57
C LEU A 140 -4.92 6.31 -4.05
N ASN A 141 -3.89 5.75 -4.70
CA ASN A 141 -3.91 4.33 -5.09
C ASN A 141 -3.77 3.48 -3.83
N PHE A 142 -4.47 2.34 -3.76
CA PHE A 142 -4.35 1.42 -2.65
C PHE A 142 -4.18 -0.04 -3.06
N PHE A 143 -3.54 -0.80 -2.17
CA PHE A 143 -3.65 -2.24 -2.08
C PHE A 143 -3.92 -2.67 -0.64
N ALA A 144 -4.53 -3.83 -0.43
CA ALA A 144 -4.66 -4.49 0.87
C ALA A 144 -4.59 -6.01 0.70
N GLN A 145 -3.79 -6.67 1.52
CA GLN A 145 -3.56 -8.11 1.43
C GLN A 145 -4.24 -8.86 2.58
N PHE A 146 -4.90 -9.95 2.23
CA PHE A 146 -5.71 -10.80 3.12
C PHE A 146 -5.24 -12.25 3.02
N PRO A 147 -5.51 -13.10 4.03
CA PRO A 147 -5.44 -14.53 3.82
C PRO A 147 -6.45 -14.93 2.74
N ALA A 148 -6.04 -15.76 1.77
CA ALA A 148 -6.93 -16.17 0.69
C ALA A 148 -8.12 -16.99 1.22
N PRO A 149 -9.37 -16.62 0.86
CA PRO A 149 -10.50 -17.51 1.05
C PRO A 149 -10.32 -18.81 0.25
N PRO A 150 -10.96 -19.92 0.62
CA PRO A 150 -10.89 -21.18 -0.11
C PRO A 150 -11.16 -21.02 -1.62
N ASN A 151 -10.59 -21.88 -2.47
CA ASN A 151 -10.76 -21.80 -3.92
C ASN A 151 -12.23 -21.91 -4.38
N THR A 152 -13.11 -22.46 -3.54
CA THR A 152 -14.56 -22.51 -3.78
C THR A 152 -15.27 -21.17 -3.59
N THR A 153 -14.65 -20.22 -2.90
CA THR A 153 -15.20 -18.87 -2.66
C THR A 153 -14.88 -17.99 -3.86
N THR A 154 -15.87 -17.63 -4.67
CA THR A 154 -15.65 -16.79 -5.86
C THR A 154 -16.00 -15.32 -5.66
N LYS A 155 -16.66 -15.00 -4.54
CA LYS A 155 -17.11 -13.65 -4.19
C LYS A 155 -16.97 -13.40 -2.70
N VAL A 156 -16.70 -12.16 -2.33
CA VAL A 156 -16.66 -11.68 -0.94
C VAL A 156 -17.27 -10.29 -0.87
N ASP A 157 -17.80 -9.93 0.28
CA ASP A 157 -18.27 -8.57 0.55
C ASP A 157 -17.13 -7.75 1.15
N LEU A 158 -16.72 -6.70 0.44
CA LEU A 158 -15.78 -5.70 0.93
C LEU A 158 -16.49 -4.74 1.89
N GLN A 159 -15.85 -4.50 3.04
CA GLN A 159 -16.29 -3.52 4.02
C GLN A 159 -15.13 -2.61 4.41
N PHE A 160 -15.39 -1.30 4.46
CA PHE A 160 -14.41 -0.31 4.88
C PHE A 160 -15.10 0.88 5.53
N PRO A 161 -14.57 1.46 6.63
CA PRO A 161 -15.23 2.55 7.33
C PRO A 161 -15.53 3.76 6.44
N GLY A 162 -16.76 4.25 6.53
CA GLY A 162 -17.24 5.39 5.76
C GLY A 162 -17.73 5.07 4.35
N PHE A 163 -17.68 3.81 3.91
CA PHE A 163 -18.21 3.38 2.61
C PHE A 163 -19.33 2.37 2.77
N PRO A 164 -20.27 2.28 1.80
CA PRO A 164 -21.20 1.17 1.73
C PRO A 164 -20.44 -0.16 1.55
N ASN A 165 -21.10 -1.29 1.77
CA ASN A 165 -20.52 -2.59 1.44
C ASN A 165 -20.66 -2.88 -0.06
N ALA A 166 -19.73 -3.63 -0.64
CA ALA A 166 -19.85 -4.11 -2.01
C ALA A 166 -19.37 -5.55 -2.17
N THR A 167 -20.14 -6.35 -2.91
CA THR A 167 -19.69 -7.69 -3.32
C THR A 167 -18.71 -7.57 -4.48
N ILE A 168 -17.51 -8.13 -4.32
CA ILE A 168 -16.47 -8.17 -5.34
C ILE A 168 -16.15 -9.61 -5.73
N GLU A 169 -15.84 -9.81 -7.01
CA GLU A 169 -15.41 -11.11 -7.55
C GLU A 169 -13.92 -11.34 -7.29
N ILE A 170 -13.58 -12.54 -6.85
CA ILE A 170 -12.18 -12.96 -6.68
C ILE A 170 -11.75 -13.69 -7.95
N SER A 171 -10.54 -13.39 -8.42
CA SER A 171 -9.85 -14.13 -9.47
C SER A 171 -8.57 -14.80 -8.95
N GLY A 172 -7.98 -15.68 -9.75
CA GLY A 172 -6.76 -16.42 -9.39
C GLY A 172 -7.03 -17.74 -8.68
#